data_AF-X1BEE0-F1
#
_entry.id   AF-X1BEE0-F1
#
_cell.length_a   1.000
_cell.length_b   1.000
_cell.length_c   1.000
_cell.angle_alpha   90.00
_cell.angle_beta   90.00
_cell.angle_gamma   90.00
#
_symmetry.space_group_name_H-M   'P 1'
#
loop_
_entity.id
_entity.type
_entity.pdbx_description
1 polymer ?
#
loop_
_entity_poly.entity_id
_entity_poly.type
_entity_poly.pdbx_seq_one_letter_code
_entity_poly.pdbx_strand_id
1 'polypeptide(L)'
;MIEGSKIFTFILLLVLISNVLVSINAKGCKDIIAVGDATEGDYNLLMKVRDPTRSGPQVLCIVPEGYKYSYHHPWTGKTLQFTVQHKFIGVATKDDIIPNIVKTGMALNDAGIAFGDADTNSNWK
;
A
#
# COMPACT_ATOMS: atom_id res chain seq x y z
N MET A 1 37.74 33.34 6.17
CA MET A 1 37.23 32.37 5.17
C MET A 1 37.16 30.92 5.67
N ILE A 2 37.99 30.48 6.62
CA ILE A 2 38.03 29.06 7.07
C ILE A 2 36.89 28.71 8.05
N GLU A 3 36.44 29.65 8.89
CA GLU A 3 35.35 29.40 9.86
C GLU A 3 33.97 29.22 9.21
N GLY A 4 33.66 30.01 8.17
CA GLY A 4 32.40 29.89 7.43
C GLY A 4 32.23 28.53 6.75
N SER A 5 33.34 27.94 6.28
CA SER A 5 33.33 26.60 5.69
C SER A 5 33.02 25.50 6.71
N LYS A 6 33.54 25.61 7.94
CA LYS A 6 33.26 24.63 9.00
C LYS A 6 31.81 24.70 9.46
N ILE A 7 31.26 25.91 9.59
CA ILE A 7 29.85 26.14 9.94
C ILE A 7 28.94 25.56 8.86
N PHE A 8 29.25 25.80 7.58
CA PHE A 8 28.48 25.26 6.46
C PHE A 8 28.50 23.72 6.43
N THR A 9 29.67 23.10 6.58
CA THR A 9 29.78 21.63 6.62
C THR A 9 29.02 21.04 7.80
N PHE A 10 29.04 21.70 8.96
CA PHE A 10 28.30 21.25 10.15
C PHE A 10 26.79 21.32 9.94
N ILE A 11 26.28 22.41 9.36
CA ILE A 11 24.86 22.56 9.02
C ILE A 11 24.44 21.50 7.99
N LEU A 12 25.26 21.29 6.95
CA LEU A 12 24.99 20.27 5.94
C LEU A 12 24.93 18.86 6.55
N LEU A 13 25.84 18.53 7.45
CA LEU A 13 25.85 17.26 8.17
C LEU A 13 24.60 17.10 9.04
N LEU A 14 24.19 18.15 9.76
CA LEU A 14 22.97 18.18 10.56
C LEU A 14 21.72 17.93 9.70
N VAL A 15 21.65 18.55 8.53
CA VAL A 15 20.55 18.35 7.57
C VAL A 15 20.55 16.92 7.03
N LEU A 16 21.71 16.35 6.68
CA LEU A 16 21.79 14.97 6.21
C LEU A 16 21.37 13.97 7.29
N ILE A 17 21.85 14.16 8.53
CA ILE A 17 21.49 13.30 9.66
C ILE A 17 20.00 13.42 9.99
N SER A 18 19.43 14.63 9.95
CA SER A 18 17.99 14.82 10.23
C SER A 18 17.12 14.13 9.18
N ASN A 19 17.50 14.17 7.90
CA ASN A 19 16.79 13.44 6.84
C ASN A 19 16.85 11.92 7.04
N VAL A 20 18.00 11.38 7.48
CA VAL A 20 18.11 9.97 7.82
C VAL A 20 17.19 9.63 8.99
N LEU A 21 17.23 10.40 10.09
CA LEU A 21 16.41 10.17 11.29
C LEU A 21 14.90 10.24 11.03
N VAL A 22 14.44 11.15 10.16
CA VAL A 22 13.03 11.25 9.74
C VAL A 22 12.63 10.02 8.90
N SER A 23 13.54 9.51 8.06
CA SER A 23 13.26 8.37 7.18
C SER A 23 13.10 7.04 7.95
N ILE A 24 13.83 6.85 9.05
CA ILE A 24 13.76 5.63 9.88
C ILE A 24 12.47 5.54 10.73
N ASN A 25 11.77 6.66 10.94
CA ASN A 25 10.57 6.72 11.77
C ASN A 25 9.26 6.72 10.97
N ALA A 26 9.30 6.60 9.65
CA ALA A 26 8.11 6.53 8.83
C ALA A 26 7.44 5.14 8.97
N LYS A 27 6.64 4.97 10.03
CA LYS A 27 5.68 3.87 10.15
C LYS A 27 4.49 4.17 9.25
N GLY A 28 4.44 3.55 8.08
CA GLY A 28 3.33 3.72 7.17
C GLY A 28 3.43 2.84 5.94
N CYS A 29 2.26 2.51 5.39
CA CYS A 29 2.15 1.90 4.08
C CYS A 29 2.85 2.76 3.02
N LYS A 30 3.60 2.12 2.12
CA LYS A 30 4.17 2.78 0.95
C LYS A 30 3.83 2.00 -0.31
N ASP A 31 3.35 2.72 -1.31
CA ASP A 31 3.28 2.24 -2.69
C ASP A 31 4.47 2.83 -3.44
N ILE A 32 5.23 1.97 -4.11
CA ILE A 32 6.36 2.34 -4.95
C ILE A 32 6.05 1.86 -6.35
N ILE A 33 6.09 2.77 -7.32
CA ILE A 33 5.91 2.45 -8.73
C ILE A 33 7.24 2.69 -9.44
N ALA A 34 7.82 1.64 -10.02
CA ALA A 34 8.98 1.75 -10.92
C ALA A 34 8.50 1.67 -12.36
N VAL A 35 8.92 2.65 -13.17
CA VAL A 35 8.51 2.84 -14.58
C VAL A 35 9.71 3.33 -15.40
N GLY A 36 9.65 3.13 -16.72
CA GLY A 36 10.66 3.64 -17.66
C GLY A 36 12.06 3.13 -17.34
N ASP A 37 13.05 4.03 -17.27
CA ASP A 37 14.45 3.68 -17.00
C ASP A 37 14.69 3.07 -15.59
N ALA A 38 13.68 3.06 -14.72
CA ALA A 38 13.73 2.36 -13.44
C ALA A 38 13.47 0.84 -13.56
N THR A 39 13.14 0.33 -14.75
CA THR A 39 12.95 -1.09 -15.05
C THR A 39 13.85 -1.52 -16.22
N GLU A 40 14.19 -2.82 -16.31
CA GLU A 40 15.08 -3.34 -17.37
C GLU A 40 14.33 -3.64 -18.70
N GLY A 41 13.02 -3.39 -18.77
CA GLY A 41 12.22 -3.72 -19.93
C GLY A 41 10.88 -2.99 -19.96
N ASP A 42 10.03 -3.38 -20.91
CA ASP A 42 8.71 -2.77 -21.11
C ASP A 42 7.68 -3.28 -20.11
N TYR A 43 7.91 -2.97 -18.84
CA TYR A 43 7.01 -3.31 -17.74
C TYR A 43 7.10 -2.27 -16.62
N ASN A 44 5.99 -2.14 -15.88
CA ASN A 44 5.91 -1.35 -14.66
C ASN A 44 5.87 -2.29 -13.45
N LEU A 45 6.50 -1.89 -12.35
CA LEU A 45 6.42 -2.62 -11.08
C LEU A 45 5.65 -1.80 -10.06
N LEU A 46 4.58 -2.38 -9.51
CA LEU A 46 3.95 -1.89 -8.29
C LEU A 46 4.47 -2.71 -7.10
N MET A 47 5.19 -2.06 -6.19
CA MET A 47 5.69 -2.65 -4.96
C MET A 47 4.97 -2.05 -3.76
N LYS A 48 4.47 -2.91 -2.88
CA LYS A 48 3.81 -2.51 -1.63
C LYS A 48 4.68 -2.84 -0.44
N VAL A 49 5.03 -1.82 0.33
CA VAL A 49 5.49 -2.00 1.72
C VAL A 49 4.27 -1.80 2.61
N ARG A 50 3.80 -2.89 3.24
CA ARG A 50 2.53 -2.89 3.98
C ARG A 50 2.77 -2.85 5.49
N ASP A 51 2.10 -1.90 6.14
CA ASP A 51 1.72 -2.03 7.55
C ASP A 51 0.29 -2.59 7.57
N PRO A 52 0.04 -3.81 8.07
CA PRO A 52 -1.26 -4.43 7.91
C PRO A 52 -2.34 -3.67 8.67
N THR A 53 -3.35 -3.17 7.93
CA THR A 53 -4.53 -2.47 8.47
C THR A 53 -5.28 -3.27 9.53
N ARG A 54 -5.20 -4.61 9.45
CA ARG A 54 -5.79 -5.54 10.41
C ARG A 54 -4.72 -6.48 10.92
N SER A 55 -4.68 -6.66 12.24
CA SER A 55 -3.77 -7.60 12.87
C SER A 55 -4.00 -9.02 12.38
N GLY A 56 -2.92 -9.80 12.32
CA GLY A 56 -2.97 -11.22 12.00
C GLY A 56 -2.19 -11.62 10.75
N PRO A 57 -2.08 -12.94 10.50
CA PRO A 57 -1.32 -13.47 9.38
C PRO A 57 -1.87 -12.97 8.05
N GLN A 58 -0.97 -12.54 7.17
CA GLN A 58 -1.31 -12.19 5.79
C GLN A 58 -1.21 -13.45 4.92
N VAL A 59 -2.19 -13.64 4.04
CA VAL A 59 -2.26 -14.79 3.13
C VAL A 59 -2.49 -14.32 1.71
N LEU A 60 -2.00 -15.11 0.75
CA LEU A 60 -2.38 -14.97 -0.65
C LEU A 60 -3.78 -15.56 -0.83
N CYS A 61 -4.63 -14.84 -1.55
CA CYS A 61 -5.97 -15.29 -1.91
C CYS A 61 -6.24 -15.02 -3.39
N ILE A 62 -7.02 -15.91 -4.00
CA ILE A 62 -7.53 -15.73 -5.36
C ILE A 62 -9.04 -15.57 -5.24
N VAL A 63 -9.56 -14.50 -5.81
CA VAL A 63 -10.99 -14.20 -5.84
C VAL A 63 -11.51 -14.37 -7.25
N PRO A 64 -12.48 -15.29 -7.49
CA PRO A 64 -12.99 -15.55 -8.81
C PRO A 64 -13.91 -14.43 -9.29
N GLU A 65 -13.99 -14.27 -10.60
CA GLU A 65 -15.04 -13.49 -11.25
C GLU A 65 -16.43 -14.00 -10.80
N GLY A 66 -17.37 -13.08 -10.63
CA GLY A 66 -18.72 -13.37 -10.19
C GLY A 66 -18.89 -13.56 -8.68
N TYR A 67 -17.79 -13.56 -7.89
CA TYR A 67 -17.90 -13.58 -6.44
C TYR A 67 -18.66 -12.34 -5.94
N LYS A 68 -19.66 -12.58 -5.08
CA LYS A 68 -20.53 -11.55 -4.52
C LYS A 68 -20.22 -11.36 -3.04
N TYR A 69 -20.09 -10.12 -2.61
CA TYR A 69 -19.88 -9.78 -1.22
C TYR A 69 -20.59 -8.49 -0.85
N SER A 70 -20.95 -8.37 0.43
CA SER A 70 -21.48 -7.15 1.00
C SER A 70 -20.36 -6.37 1.68
N TYR A 71 -20.36 -5.05 1.59
CA TYR A 71 -19.42 -4.19 2.31
C TYR A 71 -20.14 -3.02 2.98
N HIS A 72 -19.63 -2.51 4.08
CA HIS A 72 -20.16 -1.29 4.68
C HIS A 72 -19.50 -0.06 4.06
N HIS A 73 -20.32 0.90 3.63
CA HIS A 73 -19.80 2.17 3.16
C HIS A 73 -19.06 2.88 4.31
N PRO A 74 -17.76 3.21 4.15
CA PRO A 74 -16.89 3.63 5.27
C PRO A 74 -17.41 4.80 6.12
N TRP A 75 -18.17 5.71 5.52
CA TRP A 75 -18.64 6.93 6.20
C TRP A 75 -20.10 6.89 6.66
N THR A 76 -20.92 6.01 6.05
CA THR A 76 -22.37 5.99 6.29
C THR A 76 -22.87 4.68 6.88
N GLY A 77 -22.03 3.65 7.00
CA GLY A 77 -22.40 2.32 7.49
C GLY A 77 -23.34 1.51 6.57
N LYS A 78 -24.02 2.17 5.63
CA LYS A 78 -24.92 1.54 4.64
C LYS A 78 -24.24 0.35 3.96
N THR A 79 -24.96 -0.76 3.90
CA THR A 79 -24.52 -1.96 3.17
C THR A 79 -24.53 -1.70 1.67
N LEU A 80 -23.40 -1.94 1.04
CA LEU A 80 -23.17 -1.97 -0.39
C LEU A 80 -23.04 -3.43 -0.85
N GLN A 81 -23.49 -3.72 -2.05
CA GLN A 81 -23.35 -5.04 -2.67
C GLN A 81 -22.38 -4.93 -3.84
N PHE A 82 -21.39 -5.80 -3.87
CA PHE A 82 -20.37 -5.85 -4.90
C PHE A 82 -20.37 -7.20 -5.60
N THR A 83 -20.02 -7.18 -6.89
CA THR A 83 -19.74 -8.38 -7.69
C THR A 83 -18.39 -8.18 -8.36
N VAL A 84 -17.51 -9.16 -8.21
CA VAL A 84 -16.16 -9.13 -8.81
C VAL A 84 -16.28 -9.34 -10.31
N GLN A 85 -15.80 -8.37 -11.10
CA GLN A 85 -15.85 -8.42 -12.57
C GLN A 85 -14.61 -9.04 -13.22
N HIS A 86 -13.47 -9.00 -12.53
CA HIS A 86 -12.20 -9.51 -13.02
C HIS A 86 -11.59 -10.38 -11.92
N LYS A 87 -11.18 -11.61 -12.24
CA LYS A 87 -10.50 -12.47 -11.27
C LYS A 87 -9.24 -11.76 -10.81
N PHE A 88 -8.94 -11.82 -9.51
CA PHE A 88 -7.71 -11.23 -8.99
C PHE A 88 -7.02 -12.12 -7.97
N ILE A 89 -5.71 -11.93 -7.86
CA ILE A 89 -4.89 -12.44 -6.76
C ILE A 89 -4.50 -11.26 -5.87
N GLY A 90 -4.53 -11.43 -4.56
CA GLY A 90 -4.09 -10.40 -3.64
C GLY A 90 -3.70 -10.92 -2.27
N VAL A 91 -3.24 -9.99 -1.43
CA VAL A 91 -2.81 -10.27 -0.07
C VAL A 91 -3.81 -9.66 0.91
N ALA A 92 -4.37 -10.50 1.79
CA ALA A 92 -5.33 -10.08 2.82
C ALA A 92 -5.01 -10.77 4.15
N THR A 93 -5.60 -10.28 5.24
CA THR A 93 -5.57 -10.99 6.53
C THR A 93 -6.33 -12.31 6.39
N LYS A 94 -5.85 -13.38 7.04
CA LYS A 94 -6.39 -14.75 6.92
C LYS A 94 -7.92 -14.86 7.06
N ASP A 95 -8.55 -14.01 7.86
CA ASP A 95 -9.99 -14.06 8.10
C ASP A 95 -10.80 -13.11 7.19
N ASP A 96 -10.10 -12.34 6.33
CA ASP A 96 -10.65 -11.39 5.35
C ASP A 96 -10.48 -11.89 3.91
N ILE A 97 -10.72 -13.18 3.72
CA ILE A 97 -10.76 -13.85 2.41
C ILE A 97 -12.09 -14.57 2.27
N ILE A 98 -12.39 -15.05 1.06
CA ILE A 98 -13.58 -15.87 0.77
C ILE A 98 -13.71 -16.98 1.83
N PRO A 99 -14.92 -17.16 2.41
CA PRO A 99 -16.22 -16.60 2.01
C PRO A 99 -16.55 -15.22 2.59
N ASN A 100 -15.65 -14.62 3.38
CA ASN A 100 -15.84 -13.30 3.96
C ASN A 100 -15.50 -12.18 2.97
N ILE A 101 -15.68 -10.95 3.42
CA ILE A 101 -15.27 -9.74 2.70
C ILE A 101 -13.78 -9.81 2.40
N VAL A 102 -13.43 -9.64 1.12
CA VAL A 102 -12.03 -9.55 0.72
C VAL A 102 -11.56 -8.10 0.80
N LYS A 103 -10.67 -7.79 1.76
CA LYS A 103 -9.97 -6.50 1.85
C LYS A 103 -8.48 -6.69 1.56
N THR A 104 -8.14 -6.79 0.27
CA THR A 104 -6.74 -6.93 -0.15
C THR A 104 -5.98 -5.63 0.02
N GLY A 105 -4.82 -5.71 0.67
CA GLY A 105 -3.88 -4.59 0.77
C GLY A 105 -3.13 -4.26 -0.51
N MET A 106 -2.98 -5.27 -1.36
CA MET A 106 -2.50 -5.18 -2.73
C MET A 106 -3.12 -6.31 -3.54
N ALA A 107 -3.41 -6.06 -4.82
CA ALA A 107 -3.88 -7.10 -5.73
C ALA A 107 -3.51 -6.80 -7.19
N LEU A 108 -3.56 -7.86 -7.99
CA LEU A 108 -3.41 -7.85 -9.44
C LEU A 108 -4.57 -8.64 -10.04
N ASN A 109 -5.29 -8.05 -10.99
CA ASN A 109 -6.38 -8.72 -11.69
C ASN A 109 -5.95 -9.27 -13.07
N ASP A 110 -6.81 -10.09 -13.66
CA ASP A 110 -6.62 -10.69 -14.98
C ASP A 110 -6.68 -9.70 -16.16
N ALA A 111 -7.12 -8.45 -15.91
CA ALA A 111 -7.01 -7.33 -16.85
C ALA A 111 -5.63 -6.63 -16.81
N GLY A 112 -4.70 -7.09 -15.97
CA GLY A 112 -3.37 -6.50 -15.84
C GLY A 112 -3.33 -5.23 -14.98
N ILE A 113 -4.37 -4.97 -14.18
CA ILE A 113 -4.44 -3.82 -13.27
C ILE A 113 -3.96 -4.23 -11.89
N ALA A 114 -2.88 -3.59 -11.44
CA ALA A 114 -2.36 -3.72 -10.08
C ALA A 114 -2.82 -2.53 -9.21
N PHE A 115 -3.19 -2.80 -7.97
CA PHE A 115 -3.60 -1.77 -7.01
C PHE A 115 -3.02 -2.04 -5.61
N GLY A 116 -2.72 -0.96 -4.90
CA GLY A 116 -2.26 -0.97 -3.52
C GLY A 116 -3.13 -0.03 -2.68
N ASP A 117 -3.52 -0.48 -1.49
CA ASP A 117 -4.34 0.31 -0.56
C ASP A 117 -3.43 1.16 0.33
N ALA A 118 -3.55 2.49 0.25
CA ALA A 118 -2.89 3.41 1.17
C ALA A 118 -3.91 3.84 2.23
N ASP A 119 -3.81 3.25 3.42
CA ASP A 119 -4.65 3.63 4.54
C ASP A 119 -4.46 5.12 4.85
N THR A 120 -5.53 5.90 4.69
CA THR A 120 -5.63 7.26 5.22
C THR A 120 -6.47 7.24 6.49
N ASN A 121 -6.26 8.18 7.41
CA ASN A 121 -7.05 8.30 8.63
C ASN A 121 -8.48 8.74 8.28
N SER A 122 -9.32 7.77 7.91
CA SER A 122 -10.57 8.03 7.17
C SER A 122 -11.81 8.12 8.05
N ASN A 123 -11.66 8.07 9.39
CA ASN A 123 -12.74 8.17 10.38
C ASN A 123 -13.93 7.25 10.04
N TRP A 124 -13.64 5.97 9.84
CA TRP A 124 -14.65 4.96 9.52
C TRP A 124 -15.70 4.90 10.63
N LYS A 125 -16.98 4.86 10.25
CA LYS A 125 -18.12 4.76 11.18
C LYS A 125 -18.74 3.37 11.17
#